data_AF-U6GY35-F1
#
_entry.id   AF-U6GY35-F1
#
_cell.length_a   1.000
_cell.length_b   1.000
_cell.length_c   1.000
_cell.angle_alpha   90.00
_cell.angle_beta   90.00
_cell.angle_gamma   90.00
#
_symmetry.space_group_name_H-M   'P 1'
#
loop_
_entity.id
_entity.type
_entity.pdbx_description
1 polymer ?
#
loop_
_entity_poly.entity_id
_entity_poly.type
_entity_poly.pdbx_seq_one_letter_code
_entity_poly.pdbx_strand_id
1 'polypeptide(L)'
;MKRQSILSPPEEGLAALLAVSSSPSSSSNSSSSSSNSSSSSSSSSSSVEEARWRGLSAVYLLHVFGALKQSEADRFEHDDAFLETMASALDCVDIAAVAAAALKALAAAADARRRMGLKVKAFALRHGVERCLEAAVALLSATADYNNSSSSSSSSNSSSSSRKGVGQRDTLQRNVEVTVVSLLRLLGDKERSSADSVDMQRLIDQLLSPFLSCCCSKDKDKQAEATVGLKVLLLLLTADRESGRDFILQGSLLPHILAAATGEAAAAAGLAGTQQQQQQQQIGTALVAQCLDFVEIRQQLLEDRGQDVLQQLQQLLQTMCSRPVLRCKIAVALARFCCHSAAVRDKLLQQVDFIALLQEFILQYKQQQQQQQQQQQQQQQQQEDEDLGVCVLELFFFLSLHGQFKAKLLKTMNSSNNEKKETQEHNLIKSLLDLGEECCCCSSKSSSSRAH
;
A
#
# COMPACT_ATOMS: atom_id res chain seq x y z
N MET A 1 -35.30 -7.60 -19.77
CA MET A 1 -33.83 -7.59 -19.59
C MET A 1 -33.27 -6.29 -20.15
N LYS A 2 -32.95 -5.32 -19.28
CA LYS A 2 -32.34 -4.05 -19.70
C LYS A 2 -30.87 -4.32 -20.05
N ARG A 3 -30.48 -4.14 -21.32
CA ARG A 3 -29.07 -4.13 -21.73
C ARG A 3 -28.42 -2.91 -21.06
N GLN A 4 -27.70 -3.12 -19.97
CA GLN A 4 -26.74 -2.13 -19.48
C GLN A 4 -25.70 -1.92 -20.59
N SER A 5 -25.37 -0.66 -20.89
CA SER A 5 -24.31 -0.33 -21.84
C SER A 5 -22.99 -0.90 -21.31
N ILE A 6 -22.49 -1.95 -21.97
CA ILE A 6 -21.29 -2.73 -21.57
C ILE A 6 -19.99 -1.90 -21.71
N LEU A 7 -20.04 -0.71 -22.30
CA LEU A 7 -18.85 0.10 -22.56
C LEU A 7 -19.10 1.52 -22.07
N SER A 8 -18.54 1.86 -20.89
CA SER A 8 -18.25 3.24 -20.56
C SER A 8 -17.22 3.76 -21.59
N PRO A 9 -17.33 5.01 -22.06
CA PRO A 9 -16.29 5.58 -22.94
C PRO A 9 -14.93 5.54 -22.23
N PRO A 10 -13.82 5.34 -22.96
CA PRO A 10 -12.49 5.37 -22.37
C PRO A 10 -12.29 6.73 -21.68
N GLU A 11 -11.87 6.70 -20.42
CA GLU A 11 -11.58 7.92 -19.65
C GLU A 11 -10.65 8.83 -20.47
N GLU A 12 -10.97 10.11 -20.60
CA GLU A 12 -10.19 11.10 -21.36
C GLU A 12 -8.71 11.19 -20.91
N GLY A 13 -8.40 10.65 -19.72
CA GLY A 13 -7.04 10.47 -19.22
C GLY A 13 -6.17 9.49 -20.03
N LEU A 14 -6.74 8.49 -20.70
CA LEU A 14 -5.99 7.45 -21.43
C LEU A 14 -5.18 7.99 -22.61
N ALA A 15 -5.71 9.01 -23.30
CA ALA A 15 -5.00 9.67 -24.40
C ALA A 15 -3.77 10.46 -23.90
N ALA A 16 -3.82 10.99 -22.68
CA ALA A 16 -2.71 11.72 -22.06
C ALA A 16 -1.61 10.80 -21.49
N LEU A 17 -1.96 9.55 -21.12
CA LEU A 17 -1.06 8.58 -20.49
C LEU A 17 0.02 8.00 -21.42
N LEU A 18 -0.15 8.12 -22.75
CA LEU A 18 0.79 7.58 -23.74
C LEU A 18 1.67 8.64 -24.40
N ALA A 19 1.54 9.92 -24.01
CA ALA A 19 2.31 11.02 -24.60
C ALA A 19 3.71 11.20 -23.98
N VAL A 20 4.07 10.42 -22.95
CA VAL A 20 5.27 10.66 -22.10
C VAL A 20 6.45 9.74 -22.44
N SER A 21 6.27 8.69 -23.26
CA SER A 21 7.32 7.69 -23.54
C SER A 21 8.39 8.12 -24.57
N SER A 22 8.43 9.38 -25.01
CA SER A 22 9.49 9.89 -25.88
C SER A 22 10.56 10.64 -25.08
N SER A 23 11.61 9.96 -24.63
CA SER A 23 12.84 10.62 -24.16
C SER A 23 13.70 11.11 -25.36
N PRO A 24 14.42 12.25 -25.23
CA PRO A 24 15.28 12.77 -26.28
C PRO A 24 16.64 12.07 -26.28
N SER A 25 17.01 11.45 -27.40
CA SER A 25 18.35 10.90 -27.62
C SER A 25 19.40 12.02 -27.64
N SER A 26 20.37 11.93 -26.74
CA SER A 26 21.53 12.80 -26.59
C SER A 26 22.43 12.79 -27.84
N SER A 27 22.76 13.98 -28.34
CA SER A 27 23.64 14.22 -29.49
C SER A 27 25.11 14.13 -29.11
N SER A 28 25.80 13.12 -29.63
CA SER A 28 27.26 13.05 -29.70
C SER A 28 27.76 13.80 -30.93
N ASN A 29 28.56 14.84 -30.68
CA ASN A 29 29.31 15.59 -31.69
C ASN A 29 30.36 14.69 -32.36
N SER A 30 30.27 14.55 -33.68
CA SER A 30 31.43 14.21 -34.52
C SER A 30 31.25 14.85 -35.90
N SER A 31 32.09 15.83 -36.18
CA SER A 31 32.20 16.57 -37.44
C SER A 31 32.97 15.77 -38.49
N SER A 32 32.42 15.58 -39.70
CA SER A 32 32.92 16.16 -40.96
C SER A 32 32.39 15.47 -42.25
N SER A 33 32.17 16.32 -43.26
CA SER A 33 32.12 16.07 -44.72
C SER A 33 30.93 15.34 -45.36
N SER A 34 29.90 16.13 -45.67
CA SER A 34 29.25 16.33 -46.99
C SER A 34 29.18 15.20 -48.02
N SER A 35 27.95 14.74 -48.30
CA SER A 35 27.39 14.65 -49.66
C SER A 35 25.86 14.58 -49.62
N ASN A 36 25.25 15.21 -50.62
CA ASN A 36 23.81 15.43 -50.81
C ASN A 36 22.95 14.16 -50.73
N SER A 37 21.87 14.24 -49.95
CA SER A 37 20.59 13.59 -50.28
C SER A 37 19.43 14.36 -49.63
N SER A 38 18.47 14.73 -50.48
CA SER A 38 17.26 15.48 -50.19
C SER A 38 16.39 14.78 -49.13
N SER A 39 16.26 15.48 -48.01
CA SER A 39 15.18 15.49 -47.01
C SER A 39 13.92 14.66 -47.32
N SER A 40 13.79 13.52 -46.64
CA SER A 40 12.52 12.89 -46.25
C SER A 40 12.44 12.82 -44.71
N SER A 41 12.33 13.99 -44.08
CA SER A 41 12.19 14.15 -42.64
C SER A 41 10.71 14.10 -42.21
N SER A 42 10.03 12.99 -42.50
CA SER A 42 8.63 12.75 -42.11
C SER A 42 8.37 11.35 -41.55
N SER A 43 9.41 10.52 -41.38
CA SER A 43 9.30 9.11 -40.96
C SER A 43 9.39 8.87 -39.45
N SER A 44 9.72 9.89 -38.64
CA SER A 44 9.83 9.75 -37.18
C SER A 44 8.50 9.98 -36.44
N SER A 45 7.57 10.75 -37.00
CA SER A 45 6.27 11.00 -36.38
C SER A 45 5.29 9.84 -36.56
N SER A 46 5.33 9.15 -37.70
CA SER A 46 4.42 8.04 -37.99
C SER A 46 4.67 6.81 -37.11
N SER A 47 5.93 6.51 -36.77
CA SER A 47 6.28 5.36 -35.92
C SER A 47 5.87 5.55 -34.45
N VAL A 48 5.97 6.78 -33.93
CA VAL A 48 5.54 7.13 -32.57
C VAL A 48 4.01 7.09 -32.45
N GLU A 49 3.29 7.61 -33.46
CA GLU A 49 1.84 7.50 -33.51
C GLU A 49 1.36 6.06 -33.62
N GLU A 50 2.03 5.23 -34.43
CA GLU A 50 1.72 3.81 -34.56
C GLU A 50 1.91 3.05 -33.23
N ALA A 51 3.03 3.25 -32.54
CA ALA A 51 3.28 2.64 -31.23
C ALA A 51 2.21 3.06 -30.20
N ARG A 52 1.79 4.33 -30.23
CA ARG A 52 0.72 4.86 -29.37
C ARG A 52 -0.62 4.19 -29.65
N TRP A 53 -1.00 4.04 -30.92
CA TRP A 53 -2.25 3.35 -31.30
C TRP A 53 -2.24 1.87 -30.93
N ARG A 54 -1.08 1.18 -31.06
CA ARG A 54 -0.92 -0.19 -30.60
C ARG A 54 -1.11 -0.29 -29.07
N GLY A 55 -0.52 0.62 -28.30
CA GLY A 55 -0.72 0.70 -26.86
C GLY A 55 -2.17 0.94 -26.45
N LEU A 56 -2.86 1.90 -27.08
CA LEU A 56 -4.28 2.16 -26.83
C LEU A 56 -5.16 0.95 -27.18
N SER A 57 -4.87 0.31 -28.31
CA SER A 57 -5.61 -0.87 -28.75
C SER A 57 -5.42 -2.04 -27.79
N ALA A 58 -4.19 -2.27 -27.32
CA ALA A 58 -3.90 -3.28 -26.31
C ALA A 58 -4.66 -2.99 -25.01
N VAL A 59 -4.62 -1.76 -24.50
CA VAL A 59 -5.38 -1.35 -23.30
C VAL A 59 -6.88 -1.59 -23.48
N TYR A 60 -7.45 -1.19 -24.62
CA TYR A 60 -8.87 -1.41 -24.90
C TYR A 60 -9.22 -2.90 -24.95
N LEU A 61 -8.42 -3.72 -25.64
CA LEU A 61 -8.62 -5.15 -25.72
C LEU A 61 -8.50 -5.83 -24.35
N LEU A 62 -7.54 -5.44 -23.52
CA LEU A 62 -7.40 -5.96 -22.15
C LEU A 62 -8.62 -5.63 -21.29
N HIS A 63 -9.20 -4.44 -21.42
CA HIS A 63 -10.44 -4.10 -20.72
C HIS A 63 -11.62 -4.94 -21.20
N VAL A 64 -11.79 -5.11 -22.52
CA VAL A 64 -12.85 -5.96 -23.10
C VAL A 64 -12.68 -7.40 -22.64
N PHE A 65 -11.45 -7.92 -22.65
CA PHE A 65 -11.16 -9.28 -22.26
C PHE A 65 -11.38 -9.50 -20.77
N GLY A 66 -11.00 -8.54 -19.92
CA GLY A 66 -11.32 -8.54 -18.50
C GLY A 66 -12.82 -8.52 -18.22
N ALA A 67 -13.60 -7.71 -18.95
CA ALA A 67 -15.06 -7.68 -18.82
C ALA A 67 -15.70 -9.01 -19.23
N LEU A 68 -15.21 -9.62 -20.32
CA LEU A 68 -15.64 -10.95 -20.74
C LEU A 68 -15.33 -12.01 -19.66
N LYS A 69 -14.13 -11.99 -19.08
CA LYS A 69 -13.76 -12.92 -18.00
C LYS A 69 -14.46 -12.69 -16.67
N GLN A 70 -14.94 -11.49 -16.39
CA GLN A 70 -15.87 -11.29 -15.27
C GLN A 70 -17.20 -12.02 -15.48
N SER A 71 -17.69 -12.09 -16.72
CA SER A 71 -18.93 -12.82 -17.04
C SER A 71 -18.74 -14.34 -17.04
N GLU A 72 -17.52 -14.80 -17.35
CA GLU A 72 -17.09 -16.20 -17.33
C GLU A 72 -16.26 -16.53 -16.07
N ALA A 73 -16.56 -15.84 -14.96
CA ALA A 73 -15.70 -15.89 -13.78
C ALA A 73 -15.56 -17.31 -13.25
N ASP A 74 -16.54 -18.21 -13.41
CA ASP A 74 -16.50 -19.58 -12.88
C ASP A 74 -15.36 -20.46 -13.44
N ARG A 75 -14.72 -20.06 -14.54
CA ARG A 75 -13.70 -20.86 -15.23
C ARG A 75 -12.49 -20.07 -15.69
N PHE A 76 -12.30 -18.81 -15.28
CA PHE A 76 -11.21 -18.00 -15.82
C PHE A 76 -9.83 -18.58 -15.50
N GLU A 77 -9.68 -19.34 -14.39
CA GLU A 77 -8.46 -20.07 -14.04
C GLU A 77 -8.07 -21.19 -15.03
N HIS A 78 -9.00 -21.59 -15.90
CA HIS A 78 -8.80 -22.60 -16.94
C HIS A 78 -8.54 -22.00 -18.32
N ASP A 79 -8.60 -20.67 -18.45
CA ASP A 79 -8.27 -20.01 -19.70
C ASP A 79 -6.79 -19.62 -19.70
N ASP A 80 -5.94 -20.55 -20.14
CA ASP A 80 -4.50 -20.35 -20.26
C ASP A 80 -4.17 -19.15 -21.16
N ALA A 81 -4.94 -18.95 -22.25
CA ALA A 81 -4.72 -17.81 -23.16
C ALA A 81 -4.98 -16.47 -22.45
N PHE A 82 -6.00 -16.40 -21.60
CA PHE A 82 -6.23 -15.22 -20.76
C PHE A 82 -5.07 -14.98 -19.80
N LEU A 83 -4.67 -15.99 -19.02
CA LEU A 83 -3.62 -15.83 -18.02
C LEU A 83 -2.26 -15.50 -18.65
N GLU A 84 -1.90 -16.14 -19.77
CA GLU A 84 -0.68 -15.83 -20.53
C GLU A 84 -0.71 -14.41 -21.12
N THR A 85 -1.87 -13.96 -21.63
CA THR A 85 -2.04 -12.60 -22.14
C THR A 85 -1.86 -11.57 -21.02
N MET A 86 -2.45 -11.84 -19.85
CA MET A 86 -2.30 -10.95 -18.69
C MET A 86 -0.86 -10.91 -18.22
N ALA A 87 -0.20 -12.07 -18.01
CA ALA A 87 1.20 -12.14 -17.61
C ALA A 87 2.12 -11.39 -18.60
N SER A 88 1.94 -11.62 -19.90
CA SER A 88 2.71 -10.94 -20.95
C SER A 88 2.48 -9.42 -20.97
N ALA A 89 1.25 -8.97 -20.68
CA ALA A 89 0.92 -7.56 -20.55
C ALA A 89 1.51 -6.92 -19.28
N LEU A 90 1.68 -7.68 -18.20
CA LEU A 90 2.39 -7.24 -16.99
C LEU A 90 3.90 -7.10 -17.23
N ASP A 91 4.48 -7.98 -18.06
CA ASP A 91 5.90 -7.92 -18.45
C ASP A 91 6.22 -6.70 -19.35
N CYS A 92 5.20 -6.01 -19.89
CA CYS A 92 5.35 -4.79 -20.70
C CYS A 92 5.60 -3.54 -19.83
N VAL A 93 6.71 -3.53 -19.09
CA VAL A 93 7.08 -2.47 -18.13
C VAL A 93 7.17 -1.08 -18.78
N ASP A 94 7.53 -1.03 -20.07
CA ASP A 94 7.66 0.22 -20.83
C ASP A 94 6.32 0.96 -21.05
N ILE A 95 5.18 0.28 -20.91
CA ILE A 95 3.85 0.85 -21.11
C ILE A 95 2.99 0.63 -19.87
N ALA A 96 3.19 1.48 -18.85
CA ALA A 96 2.47 1.42 -17.57
C ALA A 96 0.93 1.35 -17.72
N ALA A 97 0.35 1.92 -18.78
CA ALA A 97 -1.09 1.82 -19.05
C ALA A 97 -1.55 0.40 -19.41
N VAL A 98 -0.72 -0.37 -20.13
CA VAL A 98 -0.99 -1.78 -20.50
C VAL A 98 -0.93 -2.66 -19.25
N ALA A 99 0.12 -2.52 -18.44
CA ALA A 99 0.23 -3.22 -17.17
C ALA A 99 -0.95 -2.88 -16.24
N ALA A 100 -1.32 -1.60 -16.12
CA ALA A 100 -2.47 -1.18 -15.32
C ALA A 100 -3.80 -1.78 -15.81
N ALA A 101 -4.01 -1.88 -17.13
CA ALA A 101 -5.21 -2.49 -17.70
C ALA A 101 -5.25 -4.01 -17.41
N ALA A 102 -4.12 -4.70 -17.52
CA ALA A 102 -4.00 -6.12 -17.20
C ALA A 102 -4.26 -6.40 -15.71
N LEU A 103 -3.69 -5.61 -14.80
CA LEU A 103 -3.95 -5.68 -13.37
C LEU A 103 -5.43 -5.48 -13.04
N LYS A 104 -6.07 -4.46 -13.62
CA LYS A 104 -7.51 -4.21 -13.45
C LYS A 104 -8.37 -5.38 -13.96
N ALA A 105 -8.03 -5.94 -15.12
CA ALA A 105 -8.72 -7.10 -15.67
C ALA A 105 -8.60 -8.33 -14.77
N LEU A 106 -7.39 -8.65 -14.30
CA LEU A 106 -7.12 -9.75 -13.36
C LEU A 106 -7.85 -9.55 -12.03
N ALA A 107 -7.71 -8.39 -11.39
CA ALA A 107 -8.36 -8.09 -10.12
C ALA A 107 -9.88 -8.20 -10.21
N ALA A 108 -10.47 -7.74 -11.31
CA ALA A 108 -11.91 -7.79 -11.50
C ALA A 108 -12.40 -9.22 -11.80
N ALA A 109 -11.66 -10.02 -12.57
CA ALA A 109 -11.96 -11.45 -12.75
C ALA A 109 -11.88 -12.21 -11.42
N ALA A 110 -10.84 -11.96 -10.61
CA ALA A 110 -10.66 -12.56 -9.29
C ALA A 110 -11.77 -12.15 -8.31
N ASP A 111 -12.18 -10.88 -8.28
CA ASP A 111 -13.28 -10.43 -7.43
C ASP A 111 -14.64 -10.97 -7.90
N ALA A 112 -14.89 -11.03 -9.21
CA ALA A 112 -16.09 -11.68 -9.76
C ALA A 112 -16.16 -13.16 -9.35
N ARG A 113 -15.04 -13.90 -9.46
CA ARG A 113 -14.92 -15.29 -9.00
C ARG A 113 -15.22 -15.42 -7.51
N ARG A 114 -14.69 -14.51 -6.70
CA ARG A 114 -14.92 -14.49 -5.25
C ARG A 114 -16.40 -14.27 -4.94
N ARG A 115 -17.07 -13.30 -5.59
CA ARG A 115 -18.49 -13.00 -5.38
C ARG A 115 -19.44 -14.15 -5.75
N MET A 116 -19.01 -15.10 -6.57
CA MET A 116 -19.80 -16.30 -6.85
C MET A 116 -20.02 -17.19 -5.61
N GLY A 117 -19.21 -17.03 -4.55
CA GLY A 117 -19.37 -17.79 -3.31
C GLY A 117 -19.25 -19.30 -3.53
N LEU A 118 -19.89 -20.09 -2.67
CA LEU A 118 -19.90 -21.56 -2.72
C LEU A 118 -20.57 -22.17 -3.97
N LYS A 119 -21.05 -21.36 -4.92
CA LYS A 119 -21.70 -21.84 -6.16
C LYS A 119 -20.73 -22.50 -7.14
N VAL A 120 -19.44 -22.35 -6.91
CA VAL A 120 -18.41 -22.87 -7.81
C VAL A 120 -17.28 -23.47 -6.97
N LYS A 121 -16.57 -24.43 -7.57
CA LYS A 121 -15.42 -25.10 -6.97
C LYS A 121 -14.35 -24.12 -6.48
N ALA A 122 -13.54 -24.61 -5.54
CA ALA A 122 -12.33 -23.94 -5.07
C ALA A 122 -11.47 -23.48 -6.24
N PHE A 123 -10.84 -22.34 -6.06
CA PHE A 123 -9.92 -21.82 -7.03
C PHE A 123 -8.63 -22.64 -6.97
N ALA A 124 -8.31 -23.33 -8.06
CA ALA A 124 -7.10 -24.14 -8.14
C ALA A 124 -5.91 -23.25 -8.48
N LEU A 125 -4.79 -23.41 -7.76
CA LEU A 125 -3.53 -22.79 -8.16
C LEU A 125 -3.06 -23.44 -9.47
N ARG A 126 -2.95 -22.60 -10.51
CA ARG A 126 -2.47 -22.97 -11.84
C ARG A 126 -1.24 -22.14 -12.17
N HIS A 127 -0.38 -22.67 -13.02
CA HIS A 127 0.85 -22.01 -13.44
C HIS A 127 0.61 -20.59 -13.98
N GLY A 128 -0.47 -20.37 -14.73
CA GLY A 128 -0.81 -19.03 -15.24
C GLY A 128 -1.12 -18.02 -14.13
N VAL A 129 -1.73 -18.45 -13.01
CA VAL A 129 -2.02 -17.57 -11.86
C VAL A 129 -0.74 -17.26 -11.07
N GLU A 130 0.10 -18.27 -10.85
CA GLU A 130 1.43 -18.11 -10.23
C GLU A 130 2.24 -17.07 -11.00
N ARG A 131 2.33 -17.23 -12.33
CA ARG A 131 3.06 -16.30 -13.20
C ARG A 131 2.48 -14.89 -13.16
N CYS A 132 1.15 -14.73 -13.09
CA CYS A 132 0.54 -13.41 -12.93
C CYS A 132 0.88 -12.77 -11.58
N LEU A 133 0.93 -13.55 -10.49
CA LEU A 133 1.36 -13.07 -9.17
C LEU A 133 2.84 -12.65 -9.19
N GLU A 134 3.71 -13.48 -9.76
CA GLU A 134 5.15 -13.18 -9.92
C GLU A 134 5.36 -11.90 -10.73
N ALA A 135 4.70 -11.75 -11.88
CA ALA A 135 4.80 -10.56 -12.73
C ALA A 135 4.27 -9.30 -12.01
N ALA A 136 3.18 -9.42 -11.24
CA ALA A 136 2.68 -8.32 -10.42
C ALA A 136 3.68 -7.92 -9.33
N VAL A 137 4.32 -8.87 -8.65
CA VAL A 137 5.36 -8.58 -7.66
C VAL A 137 6.61 -7.98 -8.31
N ALA A 138 7.02 -8.46 -9.49
CA ALA A 138 8.11 -7.89 -10.25
C ALA A 138 7.84 -6.41 -10.62
N LEU A 139 6.59 -6.07 -10.96
CA LEU A 139 6.18 -4.68 -11.18
C LEU A 139 6.33 -3.82 -9.92
N LEU A 140 6.03 -4.34 -8.71
CA LEU A 140 6.31 -3.61 -7.46
C LEU A 140 7.80 -3.30 -7.32
N SER A 141 8.66 -4.28 -7.63
CA SER A 141 10.12 -4.09 -7.60
C SER A 141 10.56 -3.02 -8.59
N ALA A 142 10.12 -3.11 -9.85
CA ALA A 142 10.43 -2.10 -10.86
C ALA A 142 9.98 -0.70 -10.42
N THR A 143 8.78 -0.56 -9.85
CA THR A 143 8.31 0.75 -9.36
C THR A 143 9.13 1.29 -8.17
N ALA A 144 9.72 0.43 -7.35
CA ALA A 144 10.59 0.84 -6.25
C ALA A 144 11.92 1.42 -6.76
N ASP A 145 12.52 0.78 -7.77
CA ASP A 145 13.81 1.22 -8.34
C ASP A 145 13.73 2.60 -9.00
N TYR A 146 12.64 2.87 -9.74
CA TYR A 146 12.42 4.17 -10.40
C TYR A 146 12.30 5.34 -9.42
N ASN A 147 11.80 5.12 -8.19
CA ASN A 147 11.68 6.18 -7.20
C ASN A 147 13.05 6.62 -6.68
N ASN A 148 14.00 5.69 -6.57
CA ASN A 148 15.36 5.98 -6.10
C ASN A 148 16.20 6.73 -7.14
N SER A 149 16.00 6.49 -8.44
CA SER A 149 16.75 7.18 -9.49
C SER A 149 16.30 8.64 -9.72
N SER A 150 15.04 8.97 -9.41
CA SER A 150 14.47 10.29 -9.72
C SER A 150 14.90 11.42 -8.76
N SER A 151 15.47 11.08 -7.60
CA SER A 151 15.86 12.03 -6.55
C SER A 151 17.29 12.56 -6.69
N SER A 152 18.13 11.96 -7.54
CA SER A 152 19.55 12.33 -7.70
C SER A 152 19.83 13.34 -8.83
N SER A 153 18.85 13.67 -9.67
CA SER A 153 18.99 14.63 -10.77
C SER A 153 18.39 16.01 -10.45
N SER A 154 18.76 16.58 -9.31
CA SER A 154 18.33 17.92 -8.87
C SER A 154 19.34 19.00 -9.27
N SER A 155 19.61 19.16 -10.57
CA SER A 155 20.37 20.31 -11.09
C SER A 155 20.25 20.45 -12.61
N SER A 156 19.04 20.69 -13.15
CA SER A 156 18.87 21.33 -14.46
C SER A 156 17.46 21.92 -14.59
N ASN A 157 17.38 23.23 -14.75
CA ASN A 157 16.16 23.93 -15.14
C ASN A 157 15.69 23.45 -16.52
N SER A 158 14.62 22.66 -16.60
CA SER A 158 13.82 22.54 -17.84
C SER A 158 12.40 22.03 -17.57
N SER A 159 11.40 22.88 -17.87
CA SER A 159 10.05 22.56 -18.38
C SER A 159 9.16 21.54 -17.62
N SER A 160 8.35 22.06 -16.68
CA SER A 160 6.88 21.91 -16.50
C SER A 160 6.08 20.62 -16.85
N SER A 161 6.69 19.48 -17.17
CA SER A 161 5.99 18.24 -17.59
C SER A 161 6.08 17.07 -16.61
N SER A 162 6.92 17.13 -15.58
CA SER A 162 7.23 16.00 -14.69
C SER A 162 6.14 15.65 -13.65
N ARG A 163 5.18 16.54 -13.36
CA ARG A 163 4.15 16.28 -12.34
C ARG A 163 3.12 15.22 -12.73
N LYS A 164 2.89 14.97 -14.03
CA LYS A 164 1.93 13.93 -14.47
C LYS A 164 2.44 12.50 -14.24
N GLY A 165 3.76 12.29 -14.18
CA GLY A 165 4.35 10.96 -14.01
C GLY A 165 4.19 10.37 -12.60
N VAL A 166 4.15 11.21 -11.56
CA VAL A 166 4.05 10.75 -10.16
C VAL A 166 2.69 10.11 -9.88
N GLY A 167 1.59 10.75 -10.29
CA GLY A 167 0.24 10.20 -10.06
C GLY A 167 -0.04 8.90 -10.81
N GLN A 168 0.59 8.68 -11.97
CA GLN A 168 0.46 7.43 -12.72
C GLN A 168 1.13 6.25 -11.99
N ARG A 169 2.25 6.50 -11.30
CA ARG A 169 2.98 5.47 -10.54
C ARG A 169 2.22 5.04 -9.30
N ASP A 170 1.70 5.99 -8.54
CA ASP A 170 0.89 5.68 -7.36
C ASP A 170 -0.36 4.87 -7.74
N THR A 171 -0.96 5.21 -8.88
CA THR A 171 -2.11 4.47 -9.43
C THR A 171 -1.71 3.05 -9.83
N LEU A 172 -0.57 2.88 -10.50
CA LEU A 172 -0.07 1.55 -10.88
C LEU A 172 0.23 0.71 -9.64
N GLN A 173 0.96 1.26 -8.67
CA GLN A 173 1.27 0.61 -7.41
C GLN A 173 -0.01 0.14 -6.70
N ARG A 174 -1.03 1.00 -6.63
CA ARG A 174 -2.33 0.65 -6.03
C ARG A 174 -3.03 -0.47 -6.81
N ASN A 175 -2.98 -0.46 -8.14
CA ASN A 175 -3.54 -1.54 -8.95
C ASN A 175 -2.83 -2.87 -8.69
N VAL A 176 -1.51 -2.84 -8.51
CA VAL A 176 -0.75 -4.04 -8.15
C VAL A 176 -1.18 -4.56 -6.77
N GLU A 177 -1.22 -3.69 -5.76
CA GLU A 177 -1.65 -4.04 -4.40
C GLU A 177 -3.05 -4.69 -4.40
N VAL A 178 -4.01 -4.08 -5.10
CA VAL A 178 -5.38 -4.61 -5.23
C VAL A 178 -5.38 -5.98 -5.93
N THR A 179 -4.58 -6.16 -6.99
CA THR A 179 -4.52 -7.41 -7.74
C THR A 179 -3.92 -8.54 -6.90
N VAL A 180 -2.77 -8.29 -6.27
CA VAL A 180 -2.09 -9.27 -5.40
C VAL A 180 -3.01 -9.67 -4.25
N VAL A 181 -3.64 -8.71 -3.56
CA VAL A 181 -4.59 -9.02 -2.48
C VAL A 181 -5.79 -9.81 -2.98
N SER A 182 -6.34 -9.47 -4.15
CA SER A 182 -7.51 -10.17 -4.71
C SER A 182 -7.19 -11.62 -5.08
N LEU A 183 -6.04 -11.87 -5.69
CA LEU A 183 -5.59 -13.21 -6.06
C LEU A 183 -5.23 -14.05 -4.82
N LEU A 184 -4.48 -13.49 -3.86
CA LEU A 184 -4.15 -14.20 -2.61
C LEU A 184 -5.41 -14.52 -1.79
N ARG A 185 -6.39 -13.61 -1.73
CA ARG A 185 -7.69 -13.88 -1.08
C ARG A 185 -8.45 -15.02 -1.73
N LEU A 186 -8.40 -15.09 -3.06
CA LEU A 186 -9.08 -16.12 -3.82
C LEU A 186 -8.42 -17.49 -3.63
N LEU A 187 -7.10 -17.53 -3.55
CA LEU A 187 -6.31 -18.75 -3.27
C LEU A 187 -6.44 -19.21 -1.82
N GLY A 188 -6.50 -18.28 -0.87
CA GLY A 188 -6.68 -18.54 0.56
C GLY A 188 -8.13 -18.76 1.00
N ASP A 189 -9.09 -18.92 0.07
CA ASP A 189 -10.51 -19.14 0.40
C ASP A 189 -10.72 -20.58 0.94
N LYS A 190 -10.49 -20.74 2.26
CA LYS A 190 -10.59 -22.00 3.00
C LYS A 190 -11.99 -22.60 3.00
N GLU A 191 -13.04 -21.79 2.83
CA GLU A 191 -14.42 -22.29 2.80
C GLU A 191 -14.67 -23.19 1.59
N ARG A 192 -13.92 -22.99 0.50
CA ARG A 192 -14.06 -23.77 -0.74
C ARG A 192 -13.06 -24.90 -0.87
N SER A 193 -11.90 -24.75 -0.26
CA SER A 193 -10.70 -25.54 -0.57
C SER A 193 -10.65 -26.93 0.09
N SER A 194 -11.73 -27.38 0.75
CA SER A 194 -11.78 -28.67 1.47
C SER A 194 -11.38 -29.91 0.65
N ALA A 195 -11.47 -29.87 -0.68
CA ALA A 195 -11.05 -30.97 -1.57
C ALA A 195 -9.76 -30.70 -2.35
N ASP A 196 -9.41 -29.43 -2.58
CA ASP A 196 -8.28 -28.98 -3.43
C ASP A 196 -7.57 -27.80 -2.75
N SER A 197 -7.01 -28.03 -1.55
CA SER A 197 -6.33 -26.99 -0.79
C SER A 197 -5.04 -26.57 -1.47
N VAL A 198 -4.94 -25.29 -1.83
CA VAL A 198 -3.69 -24.69 -2.29
C VAL A 198 -2.69 -24.69 -1.14
N ASP A 199 -1.48 -25.18 -1.39
CA ASP A 199 -0.37 -25.05 -0.46
C ASP A 199 0.12 -23.59 -0.45
N MET A 200 -0.60 -22.76 0.28
CA MET A 200 -0.30 -21.33 0.41
C MET A 200 1.12 -21.12 0.94
N GLN A 201 1.58 -21.97 1.86
CA GLN A 201 2.90 -21.81 2.47
C GLN A 201 4.02 -21.95 1.43
N ARG A 202 3.94 -22.97 0.56
CA ARG A 202 4.89 -23.14 -0.54
C ARG A 202 4.83 -21.99 -1.54
N LEU A 203 3.63 -21.55 -1.92
CA LEU A 203 3.46 -20.43 -2.85
C LEU A 203 4.07 -19.14 -2.29
N ILE A 204 3.80 -18.85 -1.01
CA ILE A 204 4.31 -17.66 -0.33
C ILE A 204 5.84 -17.73 -0.22
N ASP A 205 6.40 -18.90 0.13
CA ASP A 205 7.86 -19.11 0.17
C ASP A 205 8.49 -18.84 -1.20
N GLN A 206 7.94 -19.40 -2.28
CA GLN A 206 8.42 -19.13 -3.64
C GLN A 206 8.37 -17.65 -4.02
N LEU A 207 7.29 -16.95 -3.66
CA LEU A 207 7.10 -15.54 -3.96
C LEU A 207 7.98 -14.61 -3.12
N LEU A 208 8.16 -14.90 -1.82
CA LEU A 208 8.79 -13.98 -0.87
C LEU A 208 10.26 -14.28 -0.60
N SER A 209 10.68 -15.55 -0.64
CA SER A 209 12.04 -15.94 -0.23
C SER A 209 13.16 -15.28 -1.03
N PRO A 210 13.04 -15.03 -2.35
CA PRO A 210 14.03 -14.24 -3.08
C PRO A 210 14.26 -12.86 -2.46
N PHE A 211 13.18 -12.18 -2.07
CA PHE A 211 13.22 -10.82 -1.51
C PHE A 211 13.62 -10.79 -0.04
N LEU A 212 13.10 -11.71 0.78
CA LEU A 212 13.33 -11.73 2.22
C LEU A 212 14.75 -12.22 2.58
N SER A 213 15.39 -13.00 1.70
CA SER A 213 16.80 -13.36 1.85
C SER A 213 17.73 -12.13 1.92
N CYS A 214 17.27 -10.99 1.38
CA CYS A 214 18.00 -9.74 1.35
C CYS A 214 17.86 -8.89 2.62
N CYS A 215 17.00 -9.24 3.58
CA CYS A 215 16.73 -8.41 4.78
C CYS A 215 17.97 -8.08 5.62
N CYS A 216 18.97 -8.97 5.65
CA CYS A 216 20.23 -8.77 6.37
C CYS A 216 21.34 -8.17 5.52
N SER A 217 21.09 -7.87 4.24
CA SER A 217 22.11 -7.35 3.33
C SER A 217 22.49 -5.91 3.70
N LYS A 218 23.78 -5.57 3.61
CA LYS A 218 24.25 -4.18 3.70
C LYS A 218 24.21 -3.43 2.36
N ASP A 219 23.81 -4.12 1.30
CA ASP A 219 23.71 -3.59 -0.04
C ASP A 219 22.39 -2.81 -0.22
N LYS A 220 22.46 -1.65 -0.86
CA LYS A 220 21.33 -0.72 -1.03
C LYS A 220 20.25 -1.28 -1.94
N ASP A 221 20.67 -1.95 -3.02
CA ASP A 221 19.75 -2.52 -4.01
C ASP A 221 18.99 -3.69 -3.39
N LYS A 222 19.70 -4.54 -2.64
CA LYS A 222 19.10 -5.64 -1.87
C LYS A 222 18.14 -5.15 -0.77
N GLN A 223 18.38 -3.98 -0.17
CA GLN A 223 17.43 -3.39 0.76
C GLN A 223 16.13 -2.90 0.08
N ALA A 224 16.19 -2.54 -1.21
CA ALA A 224 14.98 -2.21 -1.97
C ALA A 224 14.14 -3.48 -2.21
N GLU A 225 14.79 -4.56 -2.63
CA GLU A 225 14.17 -5.89 -2.75
C GLU A 225 13.56 -6.35 -1.42
N ALA A 226 14.29 -6.24 -0.31
CA ALA A 226 13.77 -6.59 1.02
C ALA A 226 12.52 -5.77 1.39
N THR A 227 12.50 -4.49 1.01
CA THR A 227 11.34 -3.61 1.23
C THR A 227 10.12 -4.07 0.40
N VAL A 228 10.34 -4.53 -0.84
CA VAL A 228 9.30 -5.13 -1.68
C VAL A 228 8.78 -6.42 -1.05
N GLY A 229 9.68 -7.31 -0.59
CA GLY A 229 9.30 -8.55 0.10
C GLY A 229 8.43 -8.31 1.33
N LEU A 230 8.84 -7.36 2.20
CA LEU A 230 8.04 -6.95 3.36
C LEU A 230 6.69 -6.36 2.96
N LYS A 231 6.63 -5.61 1.84
CA LYS A 231 5.37 -5.08 1.33
C LYS A 231 4.43 -6.18 0.86
N VAL A 232 4.95 -7.17 0.14
CA VAL A 232 4.14 -8.32 -0.30
C VAL A 232 3.67 -9.14 0.89
N LEU A 233 4.49 -9.29 1.94
CA LEU A 233 4.08 -9.90 3.22
C LEU A 233 2.92 -9.13 3.88
N LEU A 234 2.93 -7.79 3.82
CA LEU A 234 1.83 -6.97 4.33
C LEU A 234 0.54 -7.18 3.51
N LEU A 235 0.66 -7.30 2.19
CA LEU A 235 -0.47 -7.63 1.31
C LEU A 235 -1.02 -9.03 1.61
N LEU A 236 -0.15 -9.99 1.90
CA LEU A 236 -0.54 -11.33 2.33
C LEU A 236 -1.33 -11.28 3.64
N LEU A 237 -0.84 -10.61 4.68
CA LEU A 237 -1.60 -10.46 5.94
C LEU A 237 -2.95 -9.75 5.73
N THR A 238 -3.04 -8.86 4.74
CA THR A 238 -4.31 -8.21 4.36
C THR A 238 -5.24 -9.15 3.61
N ALA A 239 -4.69 -10.11 2.87
CA ALA A 239 -5.42 -11.06 2.05
C ALA A 239 -5.86 -12.29 2.86
N ASP A 240 -4.90 -13.00 3.45
CA ASP A 240 -5.06 -14.19 4.27
C ASP A 240 -4.20 -14.05 5.53
N ARG A 241 -4.87 -13.60 6.60
CA ARG A 241 -4.27 -13.31 7.91
C ARG A 241 -3.58 -14.52 8.52
N GLU A 242 -4.18 -15.69 8.41
CA GLU A 242 -3.69 -16.90 9.06
C GLU A 242 -2.44 -17.42 8.34
N SER A 243 -2.48 -17.50 7.01
CA SER A 243 -1.31 -17.91 6.22
C SER A 243 -0.15 -16.93 6.41
N GLY A 244 -0.41 -15.62 6.44
CA GLY A 244 0.61 -14.61 6.75
C GLY A 244 1.21 -14.76 8.15
N ARG A 245 0.38 -15.01 9.17
CA ARG A 245 0.83 -15.29 10.54
C ARG A 245 1.74 -16.52 10.58
N ASP A 246 1.29 -17.62 10.00
CA ASP A 246 2.00 -18.90 10.02
C ASP A 246 3.35 -18.78 9.30
N PHE A 247 3.39 -18.06 8.17
CA PHE A 247 4.62 -17.75 7.46
C PHE A 247 5.61 -16.93 8.29
N ILE A 248 5.14 -15.91 9.01
CA ILE A 248 5.99 -15.08 9.88
C ILE A 248 6.61 -15.90 11.02
N LEU A 249 5.79 -16.75 11.67
CA LEU A 249 6.22 -17.59 12.78
C LEU A 249 7.22 -18.65 12.31
N GLN A 250 6.92 -19.36 11.21
CA GLN A 250 7.80 -20.40 10.67
C GLN A 250 9.12 -19.82 10.14
N GLY A 251 9.06 -18.68 9.46
CA GLY A 251 10.23 -18.01 8.89
C GLY A 251 11.05 -17.20 9.90
N SER A 252 10.64 -17.14 11.18
CA SER A 252 11.29 -16.30 12.20
C SER A 252 11.50 -14.84 11.73
N LEU A 253 10.48 -14.27 11.06
CA LEU A 253 10.61 -12.98 10.38
C LEU A 253 10.48 -11.77 11.32
N LEU A 254 10.02 -11.98 12.56
CA LEU A 254 9.78 -10.91 13.52
C LEU A 254 10.96 -9.96 13.76
N PRO A 255 12.22 -10.43 13.92
CA PRO A 255 13.36 -9.53 14.08
C PRO A 255 13.59 -8.63 12.86
N HIS A 256 13.35 -9.16 11.65
CA HIS A 256 13.50 -8.41 10.40
C HIS A 256 12.41 -7.36 10.24
N ILE A 257 11.17 -7.71 10.61
CA ILE A 257 10.03 -6.78 10.63
C ILE A 257 10.29 -5.63 11.60
N LEU A 258 10.80 -5.93 12.81
CA LEU A 258 11.17 -4.92 13.78
C LEU A 258 12.32 -4.03 13.29
N ALA A 259 13.39 -4.62 12.74
CA ALA A 259 14.52 -3.87 12.20
C ALA A 259 14.12 -2.96 11.02
N ALA A 260 13.14 -3.37 10.22
CA ALA A 260 12.53 -2.54 9.20
C ALA A 260 11.70 -1.40 9.81
N ALA A 261 10.87 -1.69 10.83
CA ALA A 261 10.04 -0.69 11.52
C ALA A 261 10.88 0.40 12.21
N THR A 262 12.00 0.02 12.84
CA THR A 262 12.96 0.96 13.44
C THR A 262 13.82 1.66 12.39
N GLY A 263 13.91 1.10 11.18
CA GLY A 263 14.80 1.56 10.12
C GLY A 263 16.26 1.25 10.39
N GLU A 264 16.55 0.36 11.35
CA GLU A 264 17.89 -0.15 11.65
C GLU A 264 18.49 -0.90 10.44
N ALA A 265 17.68 -1.70 9.74
CA ALA A 265 18.12 -2.46 8.57
C ALA A 265 18.62 -1.53 7.45
N ALA A 266 17.81 -0.55 7.03
CA ALA A 266 18.21 0.46 6.07
C ALA A 266 19.37 1.34 6.59
N ALA A 267 19.38 1.72 7.87
CA ALA A 267 20.50 2.49 8.44
C ALA A 267 21.84 1.73 8.34
N ALA A 268 21.82 0.42 8.63
CA ALA A 268 22.99 -0.46 8.51
C ALA A 268 23.52 -0.59 7.06
N ALA A 269 22.65 -0.40 6.07
CA ALA A 269 23.02 -0.32 4.64
C ALA A 269 23.42 1.10 4.19
N GLY A 270 23.58 2.06 5.11
CA GLY A 270 23.95 3.43 4.78
C GLY A 270 22.83 4.24 4.12
N LEU A 271 21.56 3.86 4.36
CA LEU A 271 20.37 4.55 3.87
C LEU A 271 19.72 5.43 4.95
N ALA A 272 20.44 5.76 6.02
CA ALA A 272 19.93 6.63 7.08
C ALA A 272 19.51 8.00 6.53
N GLY A 273 18.28 8.44 6.86
CA GLY A 273 17.68 9.69 6.40
C GLY A 273 17.11 9.64 4.97
N THR A 274 17.23 8.53 4.25
CA THR A 274 16.74 8.42 2.86
C THR A 274 15.24 8.13 2.78
N GLN A 275 14.65 8.38 1.61
CA GLN A 275 13.27 8.00 1.31
C GLN A 275 13.06 6.48 1.38
N GLN A 276 14.08 5.68 1.02
CA GLN A 276 14.00 4.22 1.08
C GLN A 276 13.91 3.73 2.54
N GLN A 277 14.73 4.26 3.46
CA GLN A 277 14.58 3.96 4.88
C GLN A 277 13.18 4.33 5.39
N GLN A 278 12.70 5.50 4.99
CA GLN A 278 11.38 5.99 5.35
C GLN A 278 10.25 5.07 4.87
N GLN A 279 10.33 4.57 3.64
CA GLN A 279 9.37 3.61 3.09
C GLN A 279 9.44 2.27 3.82
N GLN A 280 10.66 1.77 4.09
CA GLN A 280 10.87 0.55 4.86
C GLN A 280 10.30 0.67 6.28
N GLN A 281 10.50 1.81 6.95
CA GLN A 281 9.92 2.10 8.27
C GLN A 281 8.39 2.13 8.24
N GLN A 282 7.79 2.72 7.20
CA GLN A 282 6.33 2.74 7.04
C GLN A 282 5.76 1.33 6.86
N ILE A 283 6.36 0.52 5.99
CA ILE A 283 5.93 -0.87 5.75
C ILE A 283 6.17 -1.73 6.99
N GLY A 284 7.36 -1.63 7.60
CA GLY A 284 7.71 -2.35 8.83
C GLY A 284 6.76 -2.00 9.97
N THR A 285 6.44 -0.73 10.18
CA THR A 285 5.49 -0.30 11.22
C THR A 285 4.08 -0.83 10.95
N ALA A 286 3.63 -0.80 9.69
CA ALA A 286 2.33 -1.37 9.32
C ALA A 286 2.29 -2.89 9.56
N LEU A 287 3.37 -3.60 9.22
CA LEU A 287 3.52 -5.02 9.52
C LEU A 287 3.50 -5.30 11.01
N VAL A 288 4.26 -4.55 11.82
CA VAL A 288 4.25 -4.67 13.28
C VAL A 288 2.82 -4.49 13.79
N ALA A 289 2.12 -3.43 13.37
CA ALA A 289 0.74 -3.23 13.77
C ALA A 289 -0.11 -4.48 13.47
N GLN A 290 -0.16 -4.96 12.23
CA GLN A 290 -0.95 -6.14 11.86
C GLN A 290 -0.53 -7.42 12.61
N CYS A 291 0.78 -7.63 12.82
CA CYS A 291 1.32 -8.75 13.59
C CYS A 291 0.82 -8.74 15.04
N LEU A 292 0.66 -7.56 15.63
CA LEU A 292 0.19 -7.41 17.01
C LEU A 292 -1.29 -7.74 17.20
N ASP A 293 -2.05 -8.07 16.15
CA ASP A 293 -3.40 -8.62 16.33
C ASP A 293 -3.38 -10.07 16.82
N PHE A 294 -2.32 -10.82 16.51
CA PHE A 294 -2.17 -12.21 16.89
C PHE A 294 -1.57 -12.33 18.29
N VAL A 295 -2.19 -13.14 19.16
CA VAL A 295 -1.75 -13.33 20.55
C VAL A 295 -0.38 -13.99 20.58
N GLU A 296 -0.16 -14.96 19.71
CA GLU A 296 1.04 -15.78 19.62
C GLU A 296 2.25 -14.93 19.23
N ILE A 297 2.10 -14.05 18.23
CA ILE A 297 3.16 -13.12 17.83
C ILE A 297 3.44 -12.11 18.93
N ARG A 298 2.40 -11.55 19.59
CA ARG A 298 2.61 -10.65 20.75
C ARG A 298 3.40 -11.33 21.86
N GLN A 299 3.06 -12.58 22.17
CA GLN A 299 3.76 -13.36 23.18
C GLN A 299 5.21 -13.59 22.78
N GLN A 300 5.47 -14.05 21.56
CA GLN A 300 6.83 -14.29 21.07
C GLN A 300 7.68 -13.02 21.07
N LEU A 301 7.13 -11.87 20.63
CA LEU A 301 7.82 -10.59 20.69
C LEU A 301 8.19 -10.19 22.13
N LEU A 302 7.31 -10.48 23.08
CA LEU A 302 7.54 -10.19 24.49
C LEU A 302 8.51 -11.16 25.17
N GLU A 303 8.59 -12.41 24.70
CA GLU A 303 9.50 -13.43 25.22
C GLU A 303 10.91 -13.25 24.67
N ASP A 304 11.06 -13.06 23.35
CA ASP A 304 12.36 -13.01 22.68
C ASP A 304 13.11 -11.69 22.95
N ARG A 305 12.38 -10.57 22.94
CA ARG A 305 12.95 -9.22 23.04
C ARG A 305 12.15 -8.27 23.93
N GLY A 306 11.12 -8.76 24.60
CA GLY A 306 10.39 -8.14 25.71
C GLY A 306 10.41 -6.61 25.77
N GLN A 307 11.25 -6.12 26.67
CA GLN A 307 11.36 -4.70 26.99
C GLN A 307 12.01 -3.88 25.88
N ASP A 308 12.93 -4.48 25.12
CA ASP A 308 13.66 -3.79 24.07
C ASP A 308 12.71 -3.39 22.95
N VAL A 309 11.76 -4.25 22.58
CA VAL A 309 10.73 -3.92 21.57
C VAL A 309 9.85 -2.77 22.03
N LEU A 310 9.39 -2.79 23.29
CA LEU A 310 8.56 -1.72 23.83
C LEU A 310 9.32 -0.39 23.91
N GLN A 311 10.59 -0.43 24.34
CA GLN A 311 11.46 0.74 24.37
C GLN A 311 11.75 1.27 22.98
N GLN A 312 12.02 0.41 22.00
CA GLN A 312 12.24 0.80 20.61
C GLN A 312 10.99 1.47 20.02
N LEU A 313 9.80 0.90 20.21
CA LEU A 313 8.55 1.51 19.75
C LEU A 313 8.27 2.84 20.46
N GLN A 314 8.56 2.94 21.76
CA GLN A 314 8.44 4.20 22.50
C GLN A 314 9.43 5.25 22.01
N GLN A 315 10.67 4.86 21.70
CA GLN A 315 11.69 5.75 21.15
C GLN A 315 11.26 6.24 19.77
N LEU A 316 10.78 5.36 18.89
CA LEU A 316 10.24 5.74 17.58
C LEU A 316 9.07 6.72 17.71
N LEU A 317 8.17 6.49 18.68
CA LEU A 317 7.07 7.39 18.96
C LEU A 317 7.53 8.81 19.34
N GLN A 318 8.69 8.93 20.00
CA GLN A 318 9.27 10.21 20.42
C GLN A 318 10.09 10.88 19.32
N THR A 319 10.79 10.12 18.47
CA THR A 319 11.67 10.68 17.43
C THR A 319 10.93 11.07 16.15
N MET A 320 9.75 10.50 15.90
CA MET A 320 8.99 10.67 14.64
C MET A 320 8.08 11.92 14.63
N CYS A 321 8.63 13.11 14.90
CA CYS A 321 7.83 14.35 14.96
C CYS A 321 7.24 14.78 13.60
N SER A 322 7.83 14.38 12.47
CA SER A 322 7.46 14.89 11.14
C SER A 322 6.33 14.09 10.45
N ARG A 323 5.82 13.01 11.05
CA ARG A 323 4.90 12.07 10.41
C ARG A 323 3.77 11.63 11.33
N PRO A 324 2.66 12.36 11.39
CA PRO A 324 1.59 12.10 12.35
C PRO A 324 0.96 10.72 12.18
N VAL A 325 0.72 10.27 10.93
CA VAL A 325 0.13 8.95 10.63
C VAL A 325 1.01 7.82 11.17
N LEU A 326 2.31 7.85 10.87
CA LEU A 326 3.24 6.80 11.30
C LEU A 326 3.36 6.76 12.82
N ARG A 327 3.47 7.94 13.44
CA ARG A 327 3.51 8.08 14.90
C ARG A 327 2.23 7.56 15.55
N CYS A 328 1.08 7.82 14.94
CA CYS A 328 -0.21 7.29 15.41
C CYS A 328 -0.27 5.76 15.27
N LYS A 329 0.20 5.17 14.16
CA LYS A 329 0.30 3.71 14.00
C LYS A 329 1.19 3.04 15.06
N ILE A 330 2.29 3.68 15.45
CA ILE A 330 3.14 3.21 16.55
C ILE A 330 2.39 3.30 17.89
N ALA A 331 1.66 4.39 18.14
CA ALA A 331 0.82 4.51 19.33
C ALA A 331 -0.26 3.42 19.38
N VAL A 332 -0.89 3.11 18.25
CA VAL A 332 -1.84 1.98 18.11
C VAL A 332 -1.17 0.66 18.44
N ALA A 333 0.03 0.40 17.90
CA ALA A 333 0.80 -0.81 18.20
C ALA A 333 1.08 -0.94 19.71
N LEU A 334 1.48 0.14 20.38
CA LEU A 334 1.66 0.15 21.84
C LEU A 334 0.34 -0.08 22.60
N ALA A 335 -0.77 0.50 22.14
CA ALA A 335 -2.09 0.26 22.74
C ALA A 335 -2.55 -1.20 22.57
N ARG A 336 -2.18 -1.87 21.47
CA ARG A 336 -2.44 -3.31 21.28
C ARG A 336 -1.63 -4.16 22.27
N PHE A 337 -0.38 -3.79 22.59
CA PHE A 337 0.39 -4.46 23.64
C PHE A 337 -0.26 -4.33 25.03
N CYS A 338 -0.94 -3.22 25.32
CA CYS A 338 -1.72 -3.08 26.56
C CYS A 338 -2.85 -4.14 26.69
N CYS A 339 -3.27 -4.75 25.58
CA CYS A 339 -4.26 -5.82 25.59
C CYS A 339 -3.66 -7.21 25.89
N HIS A 340 -2.34 -7.37 25.93
CA HIS A 340 -1.69 -8.67 26.10
C HIS A 340 -1.72 -9.16 27.56
N SER A 341 -1.20 -8.38 28.51
CA SER A 341 -1.16 -8.75 29.92
C SER A 341 -1.30 -7.54 30.84
N ALA A 342 -1.77 -7.77 32.08
CA ALA A 342 -1.91 -6.71 33.07
C ALA A 342 -0.57 -6.01 33.38
N ALA A 343 0.52 -6.77 33.47
CA ALA A 343 1.85 -6.24 33.74
C ALA A 343 2.35 -5.32 32.61
N VAL A 344 2.20 -5.73 31.35
CA VAL A 344 2.58 -4.92 30.18
C VAL A 344 1.72 -3.67 30.10
N ARG A 345 0.40 -3.81 30.29
CA ARG A 345 -0.54 -2.69 30.34
C ARG A 345 -0.16 -1.65 31.37
N ASP A 346 0.02 -2.06 32.62
CA ASP A 346 0.28 -1.13 33.72
C ASP A 346 1.62 -0.41 33.50
N LYS A 347 2.62 -1.11 32.95
CA LYS A 347 3.89 -0.51 32.55
C LYS A 347 3.73 0.53 31.43
N LEU A 348 3.05 0.18 30.34
CA LEU A 348 2.87 1.09 29.19
C LEU A 348 2.02 2.31 29.56
N LEU A 349 0.95 2.13 30.34
CA LEU A 349 0.11 3.24 30.80
C LEU A 349 0.85 4.20 31.76
N GLN A 350 1.90 3.73 32.44
CA GLN A 350 2.79 4.58 33.25
C GLN A 350 3.83 5.31 32.39
N GLN A 351 4.33 4.67 31.35
CA GLN A 351 5.42 5.19 30.51
C GLN A 351 4.95 6.12 29.39
N VAL A 352 3.73 5.91 28.88
CA VAL A 352 3.19 6.62 27.72
C VAL A 352 1.92 7.36 28.12
N ASP A 353 1.92 8.69 27.94
CA ASP A 353 0.70 9.47 28.15
C ASP A 353 -0.22 9.43 26.93
N PHE A 354 -0.97 8.35 26.82
CA PHE A 354 -1.91 8.14 25.72
C PHE A 354 -3.00 9.21 25.60
N ILE A 355 -3.36 9.89 26.70
CA ILE A 355 -4.35 10.98 26.63
C ILE A 355 -3.75 12.19 25.92
N ALA A 356 -2.52 12.57 26.28
CA ALA A 356 -1.82 13.65 25.61
C ALA A 356 -1.58 13.35 24.12
N LEU A 357 -1.22 12.10 23.78
CA LEU A 357 -1.07 11.67 22.38
C LEU A 357 -2.38 11.75 21.60
N LEU A 358 -3.50 11.29 22.17
CA LEU A 358 -4.82 11.40 21.53
C LEU A 358 -5.20 12.86 21.28
N GLN A 359 -4.99 13.74 22.26
CA GLN A 359 -5.23 15.17 22.10
C GLN A 359 -4.36 15.77 20.99
N GLU A 360 -3.08 15.41 20.97
CA GLU A 360 -2.13 15.86 19.96
C GLU A 360 -2.55 15.43 18.55
N PHE A 361 -2.88 14.15 18.33
CA PHE A 361 -3.26 13.65 17.00
C PHE A 361 -4.59 14.24 16.51
N ILE A 362 -5.55 14.45 17.40
CA ILE A 362 -6.82 15.10 17.03
C ILE A 362 -6.59 16.56 16.63
N LEU A 363 -5.73 17.27 17.37
CA LEU A 363 -5.37 18.64 17.02
C LEU A 363 -4.68 18.69 15.65
N GLN A 364 -3.74 17.79 15.39
CA GLN A 364 -3.05 17.66 14.10
C GLN A 364 -4.04 17.36 12.96
N TYR A 365 -4.94 16.40 13.16
CA TYR A 365 -5.99 16.07 12.18
C TYR A 365 -6.87 17.29 11.83
N LYS A 366 -7.32 18.04 12.86
CA LYS A 366 -8.13 19.25 12.65
C LYS A 366 -7.35 20.36 11.94
N GLN A 367 -6.07 20.53 12.26
CA GLN A 367 -5.21 21.49 11.56
C GLN A 367 -5.01 21.13 10.09
N GLN A 368 -4.82 19.84 9.78
CA GLN A 368 -4.69 19.36 8.40
C GLN A 368 -5.98 19.59 7.60
N GLN A 369 -7.15 19.26 8.16
CA GLN A 369 -8.44 19.56 7.52
C GLN A 369 -8.64 21.06 7.23
N GLN A 370 -8.29 21.94 8.18
CA GLN A 370 -8.44 23.38 7.98
C GLN A 370 -7.53 23.91 6.86
N GLN A 371 -6.31 23.37 6.74
CA GLN A 371 -5.40 23.72 5.65
C GLN A 371 -5.93 23.25 4.29
N GLN A 372 -6.57 22.08 4.22
CA GLN A 372 -7.19 21.59 2.97
C GLN A 372 -8.35 22.47 2.50
N GLN A 373 -9.19 22.98 3.42
CA GLN A 373 -10.28 23.89 3.03
C GLN A 373 -9.77 25.19 2.40
N GLN A 374 -8.54 25.61 2.73
CA GLN A 374 -7.90 26.80 2.17
C GLN A 374 -7.15 26.51 0.85
N GLN A 375 -6.81 25.25 0.56
CA GLN A 375 -6.07 24.86 -0.64
C GLN A 375 -6.89 23.83 -1.45
N GLN A 376 -7.58 24.29 -2.51
CA GLN A 376 -8.40 23.45 -3.41
C GLN A 376 -7.63 22.39 -4.23
N GLN A 377 -6.35 22.13 -3.97
CA GLN A 377 -5.54 21.19 -4.74
C GLN A 377 -4.65 20.33 -3.84
N GLN A 378 -5.14 19.15 -3.42
CA GLN A 378 -4.33 17.94 -3.19
C GLN A 378 -5.18 16.71 -2.80
N GLN A 379 -5.28 15.71 -3.70
CA GLN A 379 -5.94 14.41 -3.42
C GLN A 379 -5.10 13.50 -2.50
N GLN A 380 -3.77 13.62 -2.50
CA GLN A 380 -2.89 12.80 -1.65
C GLN A 380 -3.02 13.15 -0.16
N GLN A 381 -3.09 14.45 0.18
CA GLN A 381 -3.29 14.89 1.57
C GLN A 381 -4.62 14.39 2.14
N GLN A 382 -5.68 14.32 1.30
CA GLN A 382 -6.98 13.80 1.74
C GLN A 382 -6.90 12.34 2.21
N GLN A 383 -6.11 11.50 1.52
CA GLN A 383 -5.95 10.10 1.91
C GLN A 383 -5.12 9.96 3.21
N GLU A 384 -4.05 10.75 3.38
CA GLU A 384 -3.25 10.74 4.61
C GLU A 384 -4.06 11.18 5.84
N ASP A 385 -4.93 12.18 5.66
CA ASP A 385 -5.84 12.64 6.71
C ASP A 385 -6.85 11.55 7.09
N GLU A 386 -7.49 10.92 6.11
CA GLU A 386 -8.41 9.78 6.35
C GLU A 386 -7.70 8.65 7.13
N ASP A 387 -6.48 8.29 6.72
CA ASP A 387 -5.68 7.29 7.40
C ASP A 387 -5.33 7.69 8.84
N LEU A 388 -4.99 8.97 9.09
CA LEU A 388 -4.75 9.48 10.44
C LEU A 388 -6.01 9.36 11.31
N GLY A 389 -7.16 9.78 10.79
CA GLY A 389 -8.44 9.71 11.49
C GLY A 389 -8.79 8.28 11.90
N VAL A 390 -8.63 7.32 11.00
CA VAL A 390 -8.82 5.89 11.29
C VAL A 390 -7.85 5.42 12.38
N CYS A 391 -6.57 5.79 12.31
CA CYS A 391 -5.58 5.41 13.33
C CYS A 391 -5.91 6.00 14.72
N VAL A 392 -6.42 7.24 14.78
CA VAL A 392 -6.84 7.87 16.04
C VAL A 392 -8.03 7.15 16.66
N LEU A 393 -9.04 6.81 15.86
CA LEU A 393 -10.20 6.05 16.33
C LEU A 393 -9.80 4.66 16.80
N GLU A 394 -8.88 4.01 16.09
CA GLU A 394 -8.33 2.72 16.46
C GLU A 394 -7.52 2.79 17.78
N LEU A 395 -6.69 3.81 17.94
CA LEU A 395 -5.95 4.06 19.19
C LEU A 395 -6.92 4.20 20.36
N PHE A 396 -7.96 5.03 20.19
CA PHE A 396 -8.98 5.21 21.21
C PHE A 396 -9.73 3.90 21.51
N PHE A 397 -10.08 3.11 20.49
CA PHE A 397 -10.75 1.83 20.65
C PHE A 397 -9.96 0.89 21.56
N PHE A 398 -8.68 0.62 21.27
CA PHE A 398 -7.87 -0.28 22.09
C PHE A 398 -7.68 0.24 23.52
N LEU A 399 -7.44 1.55 23.69
CA LEU A 399 -7.30 2.15 25.01
C LEU A 399 -8.60 2.09 25.84
N SER A 400 -9.75 2.21 25.18
CA SER A 400 -11.07 2.15 25.82
C SER A 400 -11.37 0.79 26.44
N LEU A 401 -10.66 -0.28 26.05
CA LEU A 401 -10.79 -1.59 26.67
C LEU A 401 -10.26 -1.60 28.12
N HIS A 402 -9.50 -0.58 28.54
CA HIS A 402 -8.86 -0.52 29.84
C HIS A 402 -9.56 0.44 30.81
N GLY A 403 -9.97 -0.08 31.98
CA GLY A 403 -10.63 0.70 33.03
C GLY A 403 -9.75 1.83 33.59
N GLN A 404 -8.44 1.62 33.72
CA GLN A 404 -7.49 2.65 34.18
C GLN A 404 -7.45 3.85 33.22
N PHE A 405 -7.41 3.60 31.91
CA PHE A 405 -7.47 4.65 30.90
C PHE A 405 -8.80 5.41 30.97
N LYS A 406 -9.94 4.71 31.04
CA LYS A 406 -11.27 5.33 31.22
C LYS A 406 -11.34 6.22 32.46
N ALA A 407 -10.81 5.75 33.59
CA ALA A 407 -10.77 6.52 34.83
C ALA A 407 -9.89 7.77 34.71
N LYS A 408 -8.72 7.67 34.06
CA LYS A 408 -7.84 8.81 33.79
C LYS A 408 -8.53 9.82 32.87
N LEU A 409 -9.18 9.36 31.80
CA LEU A 409 -9.95 10.19 30.86
C LEU A 409 -11.06 10.97 31.57
N LEU A 410 -11.87 10.30 32.41
CA LEU A 410 -12.93 10.95 33.19
C LEU A 410 -12.39 11.99 34.18
N LYS A 411 -11.25 11.70 34.83
CA LYS A 411 -10.60 12.67 35.72
C LYS A 411 -10.17 13.92 34.96
N THR A 412 -9.53 13.76 33.80
CA THR A 412 -9.13 14.90 32.95
C THR A 412 -10.34 15.74 32.54
N MET A 413 -11.46 15.11 32.18
CA MET A 413 -12.70 15.84 31.84
C MET A 413 -13.31 16.60 33.02
N ASN A 414 -13.28 16.02 34.22
CA ASN A 414 -13.82 16.65 35.42
C ASN A 414 -12.94 17.80 35.93
N SER A 415 -11.62 17.71 35.76
CA SER A 415 -10.68 18.78 36.08
C SER A 415 -10.89 20.01 35.19
N SER A 416 -11.04 19.84 33.87
CA SER A 416 -11.31 20.97 32.96
C SER A 416 -12.65 21.68 33.22
N ASN A 417 -13.64 21.00 33.83
CA ASN A 417 -14.92 21.62 34.17
C ASN A 417 -14.86 22.57 35.38
N ASN A 418 -13.85 22.43 36.24
CA ASN A 418 -13.66 23.28 37.42
C ASN A 418 -12.80 24.53 37.12
N GLU A 419 -12.00 24.52 36.05
CA GLU A 419 -11.16 25.64 35.61
C GLU A 419 -11.86 26.53 34.55
N LYS A 420 -13.15 26.81 34.74
CA LYS A 420 -13.88 27.75 33.88
C LYS A 420 -13.28 29.16 33.99
N LYS A 421 -12.55 29.61 32.95
CA LYS A 421 -13.05 30.77 32.16
C LYS A 421 -12.37 31.18 30.85
N GLU A 422 -11.15 30.78 30.46
CA GLU A 422 -10.50 31.55 29.37
C GLU A 422 -9.88 30.82 28.19
N THR A 423 -10.11 29.52 27.99
CA THR A 423 -9.73 28.92 26.70
C THR A 423 -10.66 27.78 26.33
N GLN A 424 -11.06 27.74 25.06
CA GLN A 424 -11.84 26.67 24.45
C GLN A 424 -11.02 25.37 24.47
N GLU A 425 -10.82 24.76 25.64
CA GLU A 425 -10.20 23.45 25.70
C GLU A 425 -11.14 22.43 25.06
N HIS A 426 -10.66 21.89 23.94
CA HIS A 426 -11.31 20.86 23.17
C HIS A 426 -11.74 19.71 24.08
N ASN A 427 -13.05 19.54 24.27
CA ASN A 427 -13.57 18.33 24.87
C ASN A 427 -13.11 17.15 24.00
N LEU A 428 -12.19 16.35 24.53
CA LEU A 428 -11.53 15.26 23.83
C LEU A 428 -12.55 14.23 23.34
N ILE A 429 -13.51 13.85 24.19
CA ILE A 429 -14.57 12.91 23.82
C ILE A 429 -15.43 13.49 22.71
N LYS A 430 -15.84 14.75 22.82
CA LYS A 430 -16.60 15.39 21.74
C LYS A 430 -15.83 15.36 20.43
N SER A 431 -14.55 15.72 20.45
CA SER A 431 -13.71 15.72 19.24
C SER A 431 -13.53 14.33 18.64
N LEU A 432 -13.47 13.27 19.47
CA LEU A 432 -13.43 11.88 19.01
C LEU A 432 -14.76 11.45 18.39
N LEU A 433 -15.89 11.88 18.96
CA LEU A 433 -17.22 11.60 18.41
C LEU A 433 -17.42 12.31 17.07
N ASP A 434 -17.05 13.59 16.99
CA ASP A 434 -17.09 14.38 15.74
C ASP A 434 -16.24 13.70 14.66
N LEU A 435 -15.00 13.28 15.01
CA LEU A 435 -14.13 12.52 14.11
C LEU A 435 -14.76 11.20 13.64
N GLY A 436 -15.38 10.46 14.56
CA GLY A 436 -16.08 9.21 14.25
C GLY A 436 -17.23 9.41 13.26
N GLU A 437 -18.03 10.46 13.45
CA GLU A 437 -19.12 10.84 12.55
C GLU A 437 -18.60 11.20 11.15
N GLU A 438 -17.51 11.97 11.07
CA GLU A 438 -16.84 12.34 9.82
C GLU A 438 -16.33 11.11 9.05
N CYS A 439 -15.61 10.20 9.72
CA CYS A 439 -15.12 8.96 9.09
C CYS A 439 -16.27 8.08 8.56
N CYS A 440 -17.39 8.02 9.29
CA CYS A 440 -18.59 7.29 8.83
C CYS A 440 -19.23 7.94 7.59
N CYS A 441 -19.29 9.28 7.56
CA CYS A 441 -19.90 10.03 6.44
C CYS A 441 -19.03 10.00 5.17
N CYS A 442 -17.71 10.04 5.27
CA CYS A 442 -16.79 9.99 4.12
C CYS A 442 -16.88 8.66 3.36
N SER A 443 -17.10 7.55 4.07
CA SER A 443 -17.30 6.23 3.47
C SER A 443 -18.51 6.16 2.54
N SER A 444 -19.53 7.01 2.76
CA SER A 444 -20.75 7.04 1.95
C SER A 444 -20.60 7.91 0.68
N LYS A 445 -19.73 8.92 0.71
CA LYS A 445 -19.52 9.86 -0.41
C LYS A 445 -18.63 9.25 -1.50
N SER A 446 -17.62 8.47 -1.13
CA SER A 446 -16.70 7.82 -2.07
C SER A 446 -17.35 6.72 -2.91
N SER A 447 -18.45 6.10 -2.42
CA SER A 447 -19.27 5.18 -3.20
C SER A 447 -20.22 5.88 -4.19
N SER A 448 -20.67 7.12 -3.90
CA SER A 448 -21.61 7.85 -4.76
C SER A 448 -20.93 8.64 -5.87
N SER A 449 -19.69 9.10 -5.68
CA SER A 449 -18.94 9.83 -6.72
C SER A 449 -18.24 8.93 -7.74
N ARG A 450 -18.12 7.63 -7.48
CA ARG A 450 -17.58 6.63 -8.43
C ARG A 450 -18.65 5.99 -9.33
N ALA A 451 -19.92 6.34 -9.14
CA ALA A 451 -21.05 5.78 -9.89
C ALA A 451 -21.62 6.73 -10.96
N HIS A 452 -20.93 7.84 -11.25
CA HIS A 452 -21.33 8.83 -12.26
C HIS A 452 -20.26 9.04 -13.32
#